data_AF-A0A2D4MF41-F1
#
_entry.id   AF-A0A2D4MF41-F1
#
_cell.length_a   1.000
_cell.length_b   1.000
_cell.length_c   1.000
_cell.angle_alpha   90.00
_cell.angle_beta   90.00
_cell.angle_gamma   90.00
#
_symmetry.space_group_name_H-M   'P 1'
#
loop_
_entity.id
_entity.type
_entity.pdbx_description
1 polymer ?
#
loop_
_entity_poly.entity_id
_entity_poly.type
_entity_poly.pdbx_seq_one_letter_code
_entity_poly.pdbx_strand_id
1 'polypeptide(L)'
;GLELITLPQGHQFRKDLLERHHLIALGIAVDILGCTGSVAERAATLHKVIQLAMELWRPVGDLFALSAVMKALQLPQITRLEQTWRHLRQSHTASAIVYEKDLKPLLGNLNRAEGNSVFSPKEVTVPHILPLLSLMEGEQLWDDNEETCDVLLRTLEAARFVATNTGAYRIRAEARLQEFKSTPELLEVFQTEFSLRLFWGSKGAQAERGERYKKFGRILTVLSQKLE
;
A
#
# COMPACT_ATOMS: atom_id res chain seq x y z
N GLY A 1 17.24 7.06 -5.39
CA GLY A 1 15.94 6.95 -4.72
C GLY A 1 16.09 6.42 -3.30
N LEU A 2 16.37 5.12 -3.15
CA LEU A 2 16.42 4.44 -1.85
C LEU A 2 17.49 4.98 -0.88
N GLU A 3 18.62 5.48 -1.37
CA GLU A 3 19.59 6.19 -0.52
C GLU A 3 19.13 7.61 -0.20
N LEU A 4 18.57 8.33 -1.18
CA LEU A 4 18.11 9.71 -1.00
C LEU A 4 17.07 9.85 0.12
N ILE A 5 16.15 8.89 0.27
CA ILE A 5 15.11 8.95 1.30
C ILE A 5 15.68 8.92 2.73
N THR A 6 16.90 8.41 2.96
CA THR A 6 17.54 8.42 4.29
C THR A 6 18.23 9.74 4.62
N LEU A 7 18.40 10.63 3.63
CA LEU A 7 19.10 11.90 3.76
C LEU A 7 18.13 13.07 4.00
N PRO A 8 18.57 14.17 4.64
CA PRO A 8 17.74 15.36 4.82
C PRO A 8 17.20 15.92 3.49
N GLN A 9 18.01 15.89 2.43
CA GLN A 9 17.63 16.38 1.10
C GLN A 9 16.52 15.55 0.44
N GLY A 10 16.25 14.33 0.95
CA GLY A 10 15.17 13.47 0.47
C GLY A 10 13.77 13.88 0.89
N HIS A 11 13.60 14.98 1.65
CA HIS A 11 12.31 15.43 2.19
C HIS A 11 11.17 15.45 1.16
N GLN A 12 11.35 16.15 0.04
CA GLN A 12 10.32 16.24 -0.98
C GLN A 12 9.98 14.85 -1.56
N PHE A 13 11.00 14.04 -1.84
CA PHE A 13 10.81 12.71 -2.38
C PHE A 13 10.08 11.78 -1.39
N ARG A 14 10.33 11.92 -0.08
CA ARG A 14 9.57 11.18 0.95
C ARG A 14 8.08 11.58 0.94
N LYS A 15 7.78 12.87 0.84
CA LYS A 15 6.39 13.36 0.71
C LYS A 15 5.70 12.84 -0.55
N ASP A 16 6.39 12.83 -1.69
CA ASP A 16 5.86 12.32 -2.94
C ASP A 16 5.54 10.82 -2.86
N LEU A 17 6.41 10.03 -2.20
CA LEU A 17 6.18 8.62 -1.96
C LEU A 17 5.03 8.36 -0.98
N LEU A 18 4.90 9.16 0.08
CA LEU A 18 3.76 9.08 1.01
C LEU A 18 2.43 9.41 0.32
N GLU A 19 2.42 10.41 -0.56
CA GLU A 19 1.26 10.72 -1.41
C GLU A 19 0.94 9.53 -2.32
N ARG A 20 1.93 9.04 -3.07
CA ARG A 20 1.76 7.87 -3.96
C ARG A 20 1.19 6.66 -3.23
N HIS A 21 1.72 6.34 -2.06
CA HIS A 21 1.24 5.23 -1.22
C HIS A 21 -0.25 5.38 -0.88
N HIS A 22 -0.62 6.56 -0.40
CA HIS A 22 -2.00 6.85 -0.03
C HIS A 22 -2.94 6.77 -1.24
N LEU A 23 -2.53 7.28 -2.41
CA LEU A 23 -3.35 7.25 -3.62
C LEU A 23 -3.57 5.84 -4.15
N ILE A 24 -2.57 4.96 -4.08
CA ILE A 24 -2.74 3.55 -4.43
C ILE A 24 -3.79 2.92 -3.50
N ALA A 25 -3.66 3.14 -2.19
CA ALA A 25 -4.62 2.62 -1.22
C ALA A 25 -6.03 3.18 -1.47
N LEU A 26 -6.13 4.47 -1.80
CA LEU A 26 -7.38 5.14 -2.11
C LEU A 26 -8.05 4.57 -3.37
N GLY A 27 -7.29 4.37 -4.44
CA GLY A 27 -7.80 3.80 -5.68
C GLY A 27 -8.38 2.42 -5.49
N ILE A 28 -7.71 1.56 -4.71
CA ILE A 28 -8.22 0.22 -4.39
C ILE A 28 -9.50 0.30 -3.55
N ALA A 29 -9.55 1.19 -2.56
CA ALA A 29 -10.75 1.37 -1.75
C ALA A 29 -11.94 1.88 -2.60
N VAL A 30 -11.68 2.80 -3.53
CA VAL A 30 -12.67 3.31 -4.48
C VAL A 30 -13.13 2.22 -5.44
N ASP A 31 -12.24 1.35 -5.93
CA ASP A 31 -12.61 0.23 -6.79
C ASP A 31 -13.57 -0.74 -6.07
N ILE A 32 -13.26 -1.11 -4.82
CA ILE A 32 -14.11 -1.98 -4.01
C ILE A 32 -15.46 -1.30 -3.67
N LEU A 33 -15.44 -0.04 -3.23
CA LEU A 33 -16.66 0.69 -2.84
C LEU A 33 -17.46 1.22 -4.04
N GLY A 34 -16.84 1.29 -5.21
CA GLY A 34 -17.45 1.64 -6.49
C GLY A 34 -18.17 0.46 -7.12
N CYS A 35 -17.93 -0.77 -6.65
CA CYS A 35 -18.68 -1.96 -7.06
C CYS A 35 -20.12 -1.93 -6.51
N THR A 36 -20.98 -1.12 -7.13
CA THR A 36 -22.41 -0.98 -6.83
C THR A 36 -23.28 -2.10 -7.41
N GLY A 37 -22.66 -3.13 -7.99
CA GLY A 37 -23.32 -4.35 -8.40
C GLY A 37 -23.70 -5.24 -7.20
N SER A 38 -23.72 -6.55 -7.43
CA SER A 38 -24.03 -7.52 -6.40
C SER A 38 -22.92 -7.67 -5.35
N VAL A 39 -23.27 -8.18 -4.17
CA VAL A 39 -22.30 -8.57 -3.13
C VAL A 39 -21.29 -9.60 -3.68
N ALA A 40 -21.72 -10.47 -4.59
CA ALA A 40 -20.86 -11.46 -5.23
C ALA A 40 -19.79 -10.82 -6.12
N GLU A 41 -20.16 -9.84 -6.95
CA GLU A 41 -19.21 -9.09 -7.78
C GLU A 41 -18.21 -8.32 -6.93
N ARG A 42 -18.67 -7.64 -5.88
CA ARG A 42 -17.78 -6.93 -4.96
C ARG A 42 -16.84 -7.86 -4.21
N ALA A 43 -17.31 -9.03 -3.79
CA ALA A 43 -16.45 -10.06 -3.18
C ALA A 43 -15.42 -10.62 -4.18
N ALA A 44 -15.77 -10.74 -5.46
CA ALA A 44 -14.83 -11.12 -6.52
C ALA A 44 -13.77 -10.02 -6.75
N THR A 45 -14.13 -8.73 -6.69
CA THR A 45 -13.17 -7.62 -6.70
C THR A 45 -12.22 -7.72 -5.50
N LEU A 46 -12.76 -7.94 -4.30
CA LEU A 46 -11.96 -8.12 -3.09
C LEU A 46 -10.99 -9.31 -3.19
N HIS A 47 -11.45 -10.43 -3.77
CA HIS A 47 -10.61 -11.59 -4.08
C HIS A 47 -9.44 -11.23 -4.99
N LYS A 48 -9.69 -10.50 -6.08
CA LYS A 48 -8.64 -10.05 -7.01
C LYS A 48 -7.64 -9.09 -6.34
N VAL A 49 -8.09 -8.21 -5.46
CA VAL A 49 -7.21 -7.32 -4.70
C VAL A 49 -6.29 -8.12 -3.76
N ILE A 50 -6.79 -9.18 -3.12
CA ILE A 50 -5.96 -10.09 -2.30
C ILE A 50 -4.97 -10.86 -3.17
N GLN A 51 -5.38 -11.31 -4.37
CA GLN A 51 -4.45 -11.93 -5.33
C GLN A 51 -3.35 -10.95 -5.77
N LEU A 52 -3.69 -9.70 -6.03
CA LEU A 52 -2.72 -8.65 -6.33
C LEU A 52 -1.71 -8.47 -5.19
N ALA A 53 -2.15 -8.45 -3.93
CA ALA A 53 -1.23 -8.43 -2.78
C ALA A 53 -0.27 -9.63 -2.80
N MET A 54 -0.75 -10.84 -3.09
CA MET A 54 0.10 -12.02 -3.21
C MET A 54 1.13 -11.93 -4.34
N GLU A 55 0.71 -11.42 -5.51
CA GLU A 55 1.60 -11.18 -6.65
C GLU A 55 2.68 -10.13 -6.33
N LEU A 56 2.32 -9.07 -5.60
CA LEU A 56 3.26 -8.06 -5.14
C LEU A 56 4.26 -8.60 -4.12
N TRP A 57 3.81 -9.49 -3.23
CA TRP A 57 4.69 -10.07 -2.21
C TRP A 57 5.70 -11.06 -2.79
N ARG A 58 5.25 -12.09 -3.50
CA ARG A 58 6.09 -13.26 -3.81
C ARG A 58 6.69 -13.18 -5.22
N PRO A 59 5.88 -13.05 -6.29
CA PRO A 59 6.40 -12.81 -7.62
C PRO A 59 7.22 -11.53 -7.71
N VAL A 60 6.62 -10.37 -7.49
CA VAL A 60 7.27 -9.09 -7.81
C VAL A 60 8.26 -8.68 -6.72
N GLY A 61 7.93 -8.92 -5.46
CA GLY A 61 8.72 -8.44 -4.32
C GLY A 61 8.65 -6.92 -4.16
N ASP A 62 7.51 -6.31 -4.48
CA ASP A 62 7.24 -4.89 -4.24
C ASP A 62 6.47 -4.73 -2.93
N LEU A 63 7.21 -4.60 -1.84
CA LEU A 63 6.64 -4.49 -0.50
C LEU A 63 6.00 -3.12 -0.24
N PHE A 64 6.48 -2.08 -0.94
CA PHE A 64 5.89 -0.74 -0.86
C PHE A 64 4.46 -0.75 -1.42
N ALA A 65 4.26 -1.25 -2.63
CA ALA A 65 2.93 -1.38 -3.23
C ALA A 65 2.04 -2.37 -2.47
N LEU A 66 2.59 -3.51 -2.03
CA LEU A 66 1.88 -4.47 -1.16
C LEU A 66 1.29 -3.76 0.06
N SER A 67 2.09 -2.94 0.74
CA SER A 67 1.63 -2.24 1.94
C SER A 67 0.51 -1.24 1.65
N ALA A 68 0.46 -0.64 0.45
CA ALA A 68 -0.63 0.24 0.02
C ALA A 68 -1.92 -0.55 -0.23
N VAL A 69 -1.82 -1.71 -0.89
CA VAL A 69 -2.95 -2.64 -1.08
C VAL A 69 -3.52 -3.08 0.27
N MET A 70 -2.65 -3.50 1.19
CA MET A 70 -3.04 -3.93 2.52
C MET A 70 -3.66 -2.80 3.35
N LYS A 71 -3.12 -1.57 3.25
CA LYS A 71 -3.71 -0.38 3.86
C LYS A 71 -5.15 -0.17 3.39
N ALA A 72 -5.44 -0.33 2.10
CA ALA A 72 -6.79 -0.23 1.57
C ALA A 72 -7.73 -1.27 2.20
N LEU A 73 -7.30 -2.54 2.25
CA LEU A 73 -8.08 -3.65 2.83
C LEU A 73 -8.35 -3.49 4.32
N GLN A 74 -7.51 -2.72 5.02
CA GLN A 74 -7.62 -2.43 6.45
C GLN A 74 -8.38 -1.14 6.76
N LEU A 75 -8.79 -0.36 5.76
CA LEU A 75 -9.60 0.84 5.99
C LEU A 75 -10.92 0.47 6.70
N PRO A 76 -11.36 1.24 7.71
CA PRO A 76 -12.62 1.00 8.43
C PRO A 76 -13.83 0.87 7.49
N GLN A 77 -13.83 1.61 6.38
CA GLN A 77 -14.86 1.58 5.35
C GLN A 77 -14.91 0.27 4.56
N ILE A 78 -13.78 -0.44 4.45
CA ILE A 78 -13.69 -1.73 3.77
C ILE A 78 -13.89 -2.87 4.76
N THR A 79 -13.28 -2.82 5.94
CA THR A 79 -13.38 -3.88 6.96
C THR A 79 -14.82 -4.08 7.46
N ARG A 80 -15.63 -3.02 7.50
CA ARG A 80 -17.04 -3.09 7.92
C ARG A 80 -18.00 -3.77 6.94
N LEU A 81 -17.58 -4.10 5.71
CA LEU A 81 -18.44 -4.70 4.68
C LEU A 81 -18.69 -6.19 4.99
N GLU A 82 -19.40 -6.48 6.08
CA GLU A 82 -19.60 -7.81 6.64
C GLU A 82 -20.20 -8.82 5.66
N GLN A 83 -21.16 -8.40 4.82
CA GLN A 83 -21.76 -9.27 3.82
C GLN A 83 -20.74 -9.61 2.72
N THR A 84 -19.97 -8.62 2.26
CA THR A 84 -18.89 -8.84 1.28
C THR A 84 -17.83 -9.79 1.81
N TRP A 85 -17.32 -9.55 3.01
CA TRP A 85 -16.31 -10.42 3.63
C TRP A 85 -16.84 -11.82 3.91
N ARG A 86 -18.10 -11.95 4.34
CA ARG A 86 -18.75 -13.26 4.52
C ARG A 86 -18.85 -14.00 3.19
N HIS A 87 -19.26 -13.32 2.12
CA HIS A 87 -19.35 -13.92 0.79
C HIS A 87 -17.97 -14.35 0.28
N LEU A 88 -16.93 -13.52 0.43
CA LEU A 88 -15.54 -13.87 0.10
C LEU A 88 -15.11 -15.16 0.83
N ARG A 89 -15.39 -15.29 2.14
CA ARG A 89 -15.04 -16.50 2.91
C ARG A 89 -15.74 -17.75 2.39
N GLN A 90 -16.97 -17.61 1.88
CA GLN A 90 -17.75 -18.72 1.34
C GLN A 90 -17.34 -19.12 -0.09
N SER A 91 -17.08 -18.15 -0.98
CA SER A 91 -16.80 -18.41 -2.40
C SER A 91 -15.30 -18.45 -2.74
N HIS A 92 -14.45 -17.79 -1.96
CA HIS A 92 -13.01 -17.67 -2.19
C HIS A 92 -12.22 -17.91 -0.90
N THR A 93 -12.53 -19.02 -0.21
CA THR A 93 -12.00 -19.35 1.13
C THR A 93 -10.47 -19.28 1.20
N ALA A 94 -9.76 -19.76 0.16
CA ALA A 94 -8.31 -19.72 0.11
C ALA A 94 -7.75 -18.29 0.22
N SER A 95 -8.33 -17.33 -0.51
CA SER A 95 -7.91 -15.93 -0.40
C SER A 95 -8.23 -15.31 0.95
N ALA A 96 -9.39 -15.65 1.53
CA ALA A 96 -9.73 -15.18 2.87
C ALA A 96 -8.74 -15.71 3.93
N ILE A 97 -8.33 -16.99 3.83
CA ILE A 97 -7.31 -17.58 4.71
C ILE A 97 -5.97 -16.87 4.52
N VAL A 98 -5.50 -16.73 3.29
CA VAL A 98 -4.21 -16.07 2.99
C VAL A 98 -4.18 -14.62 3.50
N TYR A 99 -5.27 -13.88 3.33
CA TYR A 99 -5.38 -12.52 3.86
C TYR A 99 -5.22 -12.47 5.38
N GLU A 100 -5.93 -13.33 6.11
CA GLU A 100 -5.94 -13.34 7.57
C GLU A 100 -4.68 -13.97 8.20
N LYS A 101 -4.14 -15.04 7.60
CA LYS A 101 -3.08 -15.86 8.18
C LYS A 101 -1.70 -15.51 7.68
N ASP A 102 -1.57 -14.96 6.48
CA ASP A 102 -0.27 -14.64 5.89
C ASP A 102 -0.07 -13.13 5.73
N LEU A 103 -0.97 -12.46 5.00
CA LEU A 103 -0.77 -11.06 4.61
C LEU A 103 -0.87 -10.08 5.79
N LYS A 104 -1.85 -10.24 6.68
CA LYS A 104 -1.98 -9.39 7.87
C LYS A 104 -0.77 -9.52 8.82
N PRO A 105 -0.35 -10.73 9.23
CA PRO A 105 0.86 -10.89 10.05
C PRO A 105 2.12 -10.38 9.36
N LEU A 106 2.29 -10.65 8.06
CA LEU A 106 3.40 -10.14 7.27
C LEU A 106 3.47 -8.61 7.34
N LEU A 107 2.36 -7.91 7.08
CA LEU A 107 2.32 -6.45 7.14
C LEU A 107 2.66 -5.97 8.56
N GLY A 108 2.10 -6.59 9.60
CA GLY A 108 2.44 -6.25 10.99
C GLY A 108 3.93 -6.34 11.27
N ASN A 109 4.57 -7.43 10.85
CA ASN A 109 6.01 -7.63 11.01
C ASN A 109 6.83 -6.62 10.20
N LEU A 110 6.41 -6.32 8.97
CA LEU A 110 7.04 -5.32 8.10
C LEU A 110 7.03 -3.92 8.75
N ASN A 111 5.90 -3.49 9.32
CA ASN A 111 5.81 -2.14 9.89
C ASN A 111 6.64 -1.94 11.15
N ARG A 112 6.82 -2.99 11.95
CA ARG A 112 7.64 -2.95 13.16
C ARG A 112 9.08 -3.44 12.93
N ALA A 113 9.42 -3.79 11.68
CA ALA A 113 10.69 -4.41 11.31
C ALA A 113 11.07 -5.60 12.23
N GLU A 114 10.09 -6.45 12.58
CA GLU A 114 10.30 -7.59 13.49
C GLU A 114 10.59 -8.90 12.78
N GLY A 115 11.30 -9.80 13.46
CA GLY A 115 11.63 -11.12 12.92
C GLY A 115 12.43 -11.03 11.63
N ASN A 116 12.19 -11.95 10.70
CA ASN A 116 12.83 -11.98 9.38
C ASN A 116 12.16 -11.03 8.36
N SER A 117 11.61 -9.90 8.81
CA SER A 117 10.93 -8.92 7.95
C SER A 117 11.90 -8.05 7.12
N VAL A 118 13.19 -8.06 7.45
CA VAL A 118 14.25 -7.52 6.59
C VAL A 118 14.55 -8.55 5.50
N PHE A 119 13.73 -8.52 4.46
CA PHE A 119 13.88 -9.40 3.31
C PHE A 119 15.19 -9.13 2.58
N SER A 120 15.82 -10.21 2.10
CA SER A 120 17.04 -10.10 1.32
C SER A 120 16.77 -9.30 0.04
N PRO A 121 17.71 -8.45 -0.43
CA PRO A 121 17.63 -7.84 -1.76
C PRO A 121 17.53 -8.86 -2.91
N LYS A 122 17.81 -10.15 -2.64
CA LYS A 122 17.60 -11.25 -3.59
C LYS A 122 16.13 -11.63 -3.78
N GLU A 123 15.28 -11.30 -2.82
CA GLU A 123 13.86 -11.68 -2.78
C GLU A 123 12.94 -10.51 -3.17
N VAL A 124 13.40 -9.28 -2.91
CA VAL A 124 12.59 -8.06 -2.99
C VAL A 124 13.15 -7.10 -4.04
N THR A 125 12.27 -6.50 -4.84
CA THR A 125 12.59 -5.46 -5.83
C THR A 125 12.44 -4.06 -5.24
N VAL A 126 11.37 -3.84 -4.46
CA VAL A 126 11.12 -2.58 -3.76
C VAL A 126 10.90 -2.86 -2.27
N PRO A 127 11.79 -2.38 -1.39
CA PRO A 127 11.69 -2.65 0.05
C PRO A 127 10.50 -1.93 0.69
N HIS A 128 10.11 -2.40 1.88
CA HIS A 128 9.09 -1.74 2.68
C HIS A 128 9.64 -0.47 3.33
N ILE A 129 9.48 0.66 2.64
CA ILE A 129 10.04 1.95 3.06
C ILE A 129 9.07 2.81 3.87
N LEU A 130 7.78 2.47 3.91
CA LEU A 130 6.74 3.30 4.53
C LEU A 130 7.03 3.69 5.99
N PRO A 131 7.55 2.79 6.86
CA PRO A 131 7.83 3.14 8.25
C PRO A 131 8.89 4.23 8.37
N LEU A 132 9.96 4.13 7.58
CA LEU A 132 11.00 5.15 7.51
C LEU A 132 10.44 6.49 7.00
N LEU A 133 9.67 6.45 5.90
CA LEU A 133 9.13 7.68 5.31
C LEU A 133 8.30 8.45 6.33
N SER A 134 7.43 7.74 7.05
CA SER A 134 6.51 8.33 8.02
C SER A 134 7.27 8.84 9.25
N LEU A 135 8.22 8.05 9.77
CA LEU A 135 9.10 8.46 10.86
C LEU A 135 9.86 9.76 10.55
N MET A 136 10.48 9.85 9.37
CA MET A 136 11.28 11.02 8.99
C MET A 136 10.47 12.27 8.68
N GLU A 137 9.19 12.11 8.34
CA GLU A 137 8.26 13.21 8.05
C GLU A 137 7.33 13.54 9.23
N GLY A 138 7.45 12.82 10.35
CA GLY A 138 6.59 13.00 11.52
C GLY A 138 5.13 12.62 11.26
N GLU A 139 4.87 11.73 10.30
CA GLU A 139 3.54 11.19 10.05
C GLU A 139 3.30 9.97 10.91
N GLN A 140 2.17 9.95 11.61
CA GLN A 140 1.73 8.78 12.35
C GLN A 140 1.36 7.67 11.35
N LEU A 141 2.00 6.51 11.48
CA LEU A 141 1.70 5.38 10.63
C LEU A 141 0.29 4.88 10.92
N TRP A 142 -0.01 4.51 12.18
CA TRP A 142 -1.25 3.87 12.63
C TRP A 142 -1.70 4.34 14.03
N ASP A 143 -2.95 4.06 14.39
CA ASP A 143 -3.63 4.55 15.61
C ASP A 143 -3.13 3.92 16.92
N ASP A 144 -2.30 2.87 16.88
CA ASP A 144 -1.79 2.19 18.08
C ASP A 144 -0.49 2.84 18.60
N ASN A 145 -0.60 3.39 19.80
CA ASN A 145 0.38 4.23 20.54
C ASN A 145 1.68 3.52 21.01
N GLU A 146 2.11 2.41 20.42
CA GLU A 146 3.33 1.71 20.87
C GLU A 146 4.56 2.06 19.99
N GLU A 147 4.83 3.35 19.84
CA GLU A 147 6.13 3.82 19.35
C GLU A 147 7.19 3.63 20.45
N THR A 148 7.78 2.44 20.49
CA THR A 148 8.90 2.15 21.40
C THR A 148 10.23 2.51 20.73
N CYS A 149 11.24 2.84 21.55
CA CYS A 149 12.62 3.05 21.07
C CYS A 149 13.15 1.85 20.26
N ASP A 150 12.69 0.63 20.58
CA ASP A 150 13.08 -0.58 19.86
C ASP A 150 12.51 -0.63 18.43
N VAL A 151 11.26 -0.20 18.23
CA VAL A 151 10.68 -0.09 16.87
C VAL A 151 11.41 0.98 16.06
N LEU A 152 11.75 2.11 16.70
CA LEU A 152 12.53 3.17 16.07
C LEU A 152 13.91 2.68 15.62
N LEU A 153 14.66 2.02 16.52
CA LEU A 153 15.98 1.49 16.20
C LEU A 153 15.92 0.49 15.05
N ARG A 154 14.99 -0.49 15.10
CA ARG A 154 14.83 -1.48 14.02
C ARG A 154 14.48 -0.83 12.69
N THR A 155 13.62 0.20 12.69
CA THR A 155 13.27 0.95 11.48
C THR A 155 14.49 1.65 10.88
N LEU A 156 15.31 2.29 11.71
CA LEU A 156 16.53 2.97 11.27
C LEU A 156 17.61 2.00 10.78
N GLU A 157 17.75 0.84 11.44
CA GLU A 157 18.66 -0.22 11.01
C GLU A 157 18.26 -0.82 9.66
N ALA A 158 16.96 -1.09 9.47
CA ALA A 158 16.42 -1.55 8.20
C ALA A 158 16.64 -0.50 7.09
N ALA A 159 16.44 0.79 7.39
CA ALA A 159 16.70 1.88 6.46
C ALA A 159 18.18 1.96 6.05
N ARG A 160 19.09 1.82 7.03
CA ARG A 160 20.54 1.76 6.75
C ARG A 160 20.88 0.58 5.86
N PHE A 161 20.32 -0.60 6.14
CA PHE A 161 20.51 -1.80 5.33
C PHE A 161 20.02 -1.59 3.88
N VAL A 162 18.85 -0.99 3.70
CA VAL A 162 18.32 -0.66 2.36
C VAL A 162 19.25 0.30 1.62
N ALA A 163 19.72 1.36 2.28
CA ALA A 163 20.61 2.36 1.69
C ALA A 163 21.99 1.81 1.29
N THR A 164 22.52 0.83 2.02
CA THR A 164 23.79 0.19 1.65
C THR A 164 23.65 -0.85 0.53
N ASN A 165 22.41 -1.29 0.21
CA ASN A 165 22.15 -2.35 -0.77
C ASN A 165 21.33 -1.88 -2.00
N THR A 166 21.28 -0.57 -2.28
CA THR A 166 20.47 -0.01 -3.37
C THR A 166 20.75 -0.63 -4.74
N GLY A 167 22.01 -0.93 -5.05
CA GLY A 167 22.41 -1.58 -6.29
C GLY A 167 21.79 -2.97 -6.48
N ALA A 168 21.61 -3.73 -5.40
CA ALA A 168 21.02 -5.07 -5.45
C ALA A 168 19.51 -5.01 -5.77
N TYR A 169 18.77 -4.07 -5.16
CA TYR A 169 17.36 -3.84 -5.50
C TYR A 169 17.18 -3.44 -6.97
N ARG A 170 18.06 -2.56 -7.49
CA ARG A 170 18.04 -2.16 -8.91
C ARG A 170 18.24 -3.36 -9.84
N ILE A 171 19.31 -4.13 -9.63
CA ILE A 171 19.61 -5.34 -10.44
C ILE A 171 18.42 -6.32 -10.39
N ARG A 172 17.82 -6.50 -9.21
CA ARG A 172 16.67 -7.39 -9.04
C ARG A 172 15.44 -6.90 -9.80
N ALA A 173 15.14 -5.60 -9.75
CA ALA A 173 14.03 -5.00 -10.49
C ALA A 173 14.25 -5.09 -12.01
N GLU A 174 15.47 -4.79 -12.49
CA GLU A 174 15.84 -4.93 -13.90
C GLU A 174 15.67 -6.37 -14.38
N ALA A 175 16.16 -7.36 -13.62
CA ALA A 175 16.00 -8.78 -13.94
C ALA A 175 14.53 -9.21 -13.95
N ARG A 176 13.71 -8.68 -13.04
CA ARG A 176 12.28 -9.03 -12.96
C ARG A 176 11.46 -8.45 -14.11
N LEU A 177 11.90 -7.31 -14.65
CA LEU A 177 11.20 -6.56 -15.70
C LEU A 177 11.82 -6.74 -17.10
N GLN A 178 12.84 -7.59 -17.27
CA GLN A 178 13.60 -7.74 -18.52
C GLN A 178 12.72 -7.99 -19.76
N GLU A 179 11.62 -8.72 -19.62
CA GLU A 179 10.68 -9.03 -20.70
C GLU A 179 9.30 -8.38 -20.52
N PHE A 180 9.17 -7.45 -19.57
CA PHE A 180 7.91 -6.81 -19.28
C PHE A 180 7.51 -5.85 -20.40
N LYS A 181 6.42 -6.18 -21.09
CA LYS A 181 5.77 -5.28 -22.04
C LYS A 181 4.69 -4.52 -21.32
N SER A 182 4.91 -3.24 -21.12
CA SER A 182 3.94 -2.37 -20.48
C SER A 182 2.78 -2.03 -21.41
N THR A 183 1.59 -1.92 -20.84
CA THR A 183 0.42 -1.32 -21.48
C THR A 183 0.40 0.17 -21.11
N PRO A 184 0.54 1.12 -22.08
CA PRO A 184 0.67 2.54 -21.79
C PRO A 184 -0.46 3.10 -20.92
N GLU A 185 -1.70 2.68 -21.18
CA GLU A 185 -2.89 3.13 -20.45
C GLU A 185 -2.85 2.66 -18.99
N LEU A 186 -2.37 1.44 -18.74
CA LEU A 186 -2.18 0.94 -17.38
C LEU A 186 -1.05 1.68 -16.66
N LEU A 187 0.04 2.00 -17.36
CA LEU A 187 1.12 2.81 -16.76
C LEU A 187 0.61 4.19 -16.34
N GLU A 188 -0.20 4.85 -17.18
CA GLU A 188 -0.78 6.15 -16.87
C GLU A 188 -1.70 6.08 -15.63
N VAL A 189 -2.55 5.06 -15.53
CA VAL A 189 -3.42 4.85 -14.36
C VAL A 189 -2.62 4.76 -13.05
N PHE A 190 -1.44 4.15 -13.09
CA PHE A 190 -0.55 4.05 -11.93
C PHE A 190 0.37 5.26 -11.72
N GLN A 191 0.21 6.36 -12.47
CA GLN A 191 0.87 7.63 -12.17
C GLN A 191 0.14 8.37 -11.05
N THR A 192 0.94 8.98 -10.16
CA THR A 192 0.43 9.72 -9.00
C THR A 192 -0.42 10.91 -9.46
N GLU A 193 0.04 11.61 -10.51
CA GLU A 193 -0.60 12.77 -11.11
C GLU A 193 -1.96 12.43 -11.72
N PHE A 194 -2.05 11.26 -12.37
CA PHE A 194 -3.31 10.75 -12.90
C PHE A 194 -4.30 10.50 -11.75
N SER A 195 -3.87 9.77 -10.72
CA SER A 195 -4.70 9.47 -9.53
C SER A 195 -5.18 10.75 -8.82
N LEU A 196 -4.31 11.75 -8.66
CA LEU A 196 -4.68 13.05 -8.08
C LEU A 196 -5.80 13.73 -8.86
N ARG A 197 -5.69 13.76 -10.19
CA ARG A 197 -6.71 14.36 -11.06
C ARG A 197 -7.99 13.53 -11.09
N LEU A 198 -7.88 12.20 -11.06
CA LEU A 198 -9.03 11.30 -11.03
C LEU A 198 -9.90 11.54 -9.78
N PHE A 199 -9.28 11.63 -8.61
CA PHE A 199 -10.02 11.74 -7.35
C PHE A 199 -10.51 13.15 -7.05
N TRP A 200 -9.71 14.19 -7.31
CA TRP A 200 -10.05 15.56 -6.91
C TRP A 200 -10.25 16.54 -8.09
N GLY A 201 -10.13 16.08 -9.33
CA GLY A 201 -10.18 16.95 -10.50
C GLY A 201 -8.98 17.88 -10.60
N SER A 202 -8.92 18.67 -11.68
CA SER A 202 -7.78 19.55 -11.97
C SER A 202 -7.55 20.63 -10.90
N LYS A 203 -8.62 21.21 -10.36
CA LYS A 203 -8.55 22.25 -9.31
C LYS A 203 -8.34 21.65 -7.92
N GLY A 204 -9.06 20.57 -7.60
CA GLY A 204 -8.99 19.96 -6.27
C GLY A 204 -7.67 19.24 -6.01
N ALA A 205 -6.97 18.77 -7.05
CA ALA A 205 -5.65 18.17 -6.93
C ALA A 205 -4.59 19.11 -6.32
N GLN A 206 -4.77 20.43 -6.44
CA GLN A 206 -3.85 21.45 -5.89
C GLN A 206 -4.18 21.83 -4.44
N ALA A 207 -5.25 21.28 -3.86
CA ALA A 207 -5.60 21.54 -2.47
C ALA A 207 -4.66 20.82 -1.50
N GLU A 208 -4.57 21.35 -0.29
CA GLU A 208 -3.75 20.79 0.78
C GLU A 208 -4.07 19.32 1.04
N ARG A 209 -3.01 18.51 1.20
CA ARG A 209 -3.09 17.04 1.35
C ARG A 209 -4.06 16.63 2.45
N GLY A 210 -3.98 17.26 3.62
CA GLY A 210 -4.86 16.96 4.76
C GLY A 210 -6.34 17.22 4.46
N GLU A 211 -6.65 18.29 3.71
CA GLU A 211 -8.02 18.61 3.31
C GLU A 211 -8.54 17.60 2.29
N ARG A 212 -7.72 17.28 1.27
CA ARG A 212 -8.04 16.27 0.25
C ARG A 212 -8.39 14.93 0.89
N TYR A 213 -7.55 14.45 1.80
CA TYR A 213 -7.73 13.16 2.46
C TYR A 213 -8.95 13.15 3.39
N LYS A 214 -9.16 14.22 4.16
CA LYS A 214 -10.34 14.34 5.04
C LYS A 214 -11.64 14.34 4.25
N LYS A 215 -11.70 15.09 3.13
CA LYS A 215 -12.87 15.12 2.24
C LYS A 215 -13.12 13.74 1.65
N PHE A 216 -12.09 13.09 1.13
CA PHE A 216 -12.25 11.79 0.48
C PHE A 216 -12.61 10.68 1.48
N GLY A 217 -12.06 10.70 2.70
CA GLY A 217 -12.44 9.79 3.76
C GLY A 217 -13.94 9.83 4.08
N ARG A 218 -14.57 11.02 4.04
CA ARG A 218 -16.04 11.16 4.16
C ARG A 218 -16.78 10.51 3.00
N ILE A 219 -16.28 10.67 1.78
CA ILE A 219 -16.86 10.04 0.58
C ILE A 219 -16.83 8.51 0.73
N LEU A 220 -15.68 7.93 1.09
CA LEU A 220 -15.58 6.49 1.31
C LEU A 220 -16.56 6.01 2.39
N THR A 221 -16.72 6.77 3.48
CA THR A 221 -17.67 6.41 4.54
C THR A 221 -19.11 6.38 4.04
N VAL A 222 -19.51 7.37 3.24
CA VAL A 222 -20.86 7.41 2.64
C VAL A 222 -21.06 6.27 1.64
N LEU A 223 -20.06 5.98 0.79
CA LEU A 223 -20.14 4.87 -0.16
C LEU A 223 -20.25 3.52 0.55
N SER A 224 -19.44 3.31 1.58
CA SER A 224 -19.48 2.12 2.42
C SER A 224 -20.85 1.94 3.07
N GLN A 225 -21.39 2.97 3.73
CA GLN A 225 -22.72 2.95 4.34
C GLN A 225 -23.86 2.69 3.34
N LYS A 226 -23.72 3.14 2.09
CA LYS A 226 -24.72 2.91 1.04
C LYS A 226 -24.71 1.46 0.56
N LEU A 227 -23.55 0.80 0.59
CA LEU A 227 -23.44 -0.61 0.19
C LEU A 227 -23.92 -1.56 1.30
N GLU A 228 -23.48 -1.32 2.54
CA GLU A 228 -23.74 -2.16 3.73
C GLU A 228 -23.67 -1.32 5.02
#